data_AF-A0A7C4GQP7-F1
#
_entry.id   AF-A0A7C4GQP7-F1
#
_cell.length_a   1.000
_cell.length_b   1.000
_cell.length_c   1.000
_cell.angle_alpha   90.00
_cell.angle_beta   90.00
_cell.angle_gamma   90.00
#
_symmetry.space_group_name_H-M   'P 1'
#
loop_
_entity.id
_entity.type
_entity.pdbx_description
1 polymer ?
#
loop_
_entity_poly.entity_id
_entity_poly.type
_entity_poly.pdbx_seq_one_letter_code
_entity_poly.pdbx_strand_id
1 'polypeptide(L)'
;MYMSPRITFRAALFYVMVILGIAVLITGLILYVWPRGPQSGRLEFLSLRKDDWRDLHMQISIFLTIVLIVHLLENRYCVKTYVKTTLGG
;
A
#
# COMPACT_ATOMS: atom_id res chain seq x y z
N MET A 1 -7.18 24.03 19.20
CA MET A 1 -8.25 23.02 19.09
C MET A 1 -7.59 21.65 19.09
N TYR A 2 -7.54 20.96 20.24
CA TYR A 2 -6.90 19.64 20.32
C TYR A 2 -7.86 18.59 19.76
N MET A 3 -7.50 18.03 18.61
CA MET A 3 -8.22 16.93 17.99
C MET A 3 -8.07 15.69 18.88
N SER A 4 -9.14 14.90 19.04
CA SER A 4 -9.07 13.71 19.89
C SER A 4 -8.02 12.73 19.33
N PRO A 5 -7.25 12.04 20.20
CA PRO A 5 -6.13 11.20 19.76
C PRO A 5 -6.56 10.10 18.78
N ARG A 6 -7.81 9.62 18.89
CA ARG A 6 -8.39 8.65 17.94
C ARG A 6 -8.61 9.22 16.54
N ILE A 7 -9.03 10.47 16.43
CA ILE A 7 -9.23 11.12 15.12
C ILE A 7 -7.88 11.39 14.46
N THR A 8 -6.90 11.87 15.24
CA THR A 8 -5.52 12.05 14.76
C THR A 8 -4.93 10.74 14.26
N PHE A 9 -5.11 9.64 15.00
CA PHE A 9 -4.63 8.31 14.59
C PHE A 9 -5.28 7.84 13.28
N ARG A 10 -6.61 7.99 13.13
CA ARG A 10 -7.31 7.64 11.89
C ARG A 10 -6.85 8.47 10.70
N ALA A 11 -6.61 9.77 10.90
CA ALA A 11 -6.06 10.65 9.87
C ALA A 11 -4.63 10.24 9.50
N ALA A 12 -3.79 9.92 10.49
CA ALA A 12 -2.42 9.46 10.26
C ALA A 12 -2.40 8.15 9.46
N LEU A 13 -3.23 7.16 9.83
CA LEU A 13 -3.37 5.90 9.07
C LEU A 13 -3.76 6.17 7.61
N PHE A 14 -4.71 7.06 7.38
CA PHE A 14 -5.13 7.43 6.02
C PHE A 14 -3.97 8.02 5.20
N TYR A 15 -3.25 9.01 5.74
CA TYR A 15 -2.13 9.61 5.02
C TYR A 15 -0.99 8.60 4.77
N VAL A 16 -0.67 7.75 5.75
CA VAL A 16 0.32 6.68 5.58
C VAL A 16 -0.10 5.73 4.46
N MET A 17 -1.36 5.30 4.42
CA MET A 17 -1.88 4.44 3.35
C MET A 17 -1.80 5.10 1.98
N VAL A 18 -2.13 6.38 1.86
CA VAL A 18 -2.06 7.12 0.58
C VAL A 18 -0.62 7.19 0.09
N ILE A 19 0.32 7.56 0.96
CA ILE A 19 1.75 7.66 0.60
C ILE A 19 2.29 6.29 0.16
N LEU A 20 2.03 5.24 0.95
CA LEU A 20 2.45 3.89 0.62
C LEU A 20 1.78 3.37 -0.67
N GLY A 21 0.49 3.65 -0.87
CA GLY A 21 -0.24 3.28 -2.08
C GLY A 21 0.37 3.92 -3.33
N ILE A 22 0.73 5.21 -3.25
CA ILE A 22 1.42 5.91 -4.34
C ILE A 22 2.79 5.27 -4.60
N ALA A 23 3.56 4.95 -3.55
CA ALA A 23 4.86 4.31 -3.70
C ALA A 23 4.77 2.91 -4.34
N VAL A 24 3.79 2.09 -3.94
CA VAL A 24 3.49 0.79 -4.54
C VAL A 24 3.08 0.95 -6.00
N LEU A 25 2.25 1.95 -6.32
CA LEU A 25 1.83 2.22 -7.70
C LEU A 25 3.03 2.59 -8.58
N ILE A 26 3.89 3.52 -8.12
CA ILE A 26 5.08 3.95 -8.87
C ILE A 26 6.02 2.77 -9.12
N THR A 27 6.37 2.03 -8.07
CA THR A 27 7.27 0.87 -8.18
C THR A 27 6.65 -0.25 -9.05
N GLY A 28 5.34 -0.47 -8.95
CA GLY A 28 4.61 -1.41 -9.80
C GLY A 28 4.60 -0.99 -11.26
N LEU A 29 4.41 0.29 -11.56
CA LEU A 29 4.49 0.83 -12.92
C LEU A 29 5.89 0.69 -13.50
N ILE A 30 6.94 0.99 -12.73
CA ILE A 30 8.34 0.79 -13.15
C ILE A 30 8.59 -0.67 -13.52
N LEU A 31 8.16 -1.62 -12.68
CA LEU A 31 8.30 -3.05 -12.95
C LEU A 31 7.43 -3.52 -14.12
N TYR A 32 6.26 -2.93 -14.31
CA TYR A 32 5.33 -3.26 -15.39
C TYR A 32 5.92 -2.91 -16.76
N VAL A 33 6.51 -1.71 -16.89
CA VAL A 33 7.16 -1.27 -18.13
C VAL A 33 8.54 -1.89 -18.34
N TRP A 34 9.11 -2.53 -17.33
CA TRP A 34 10.44 -3.11 -17.41
C TRP A 34 10.50 -4.22 -18.48
N PRO A 35 11.50 -4.21 -19.39
CA PRO A 35 11.62 -5.22 -20.43
C PRO A 35 11.68 -6.64 -19.85
N ARG A 36 11.14 -7.60 -20.61
CA ARG A 36 11.14 -9.02 -20.26
C ARG A 36 12.17 -9.75 -21.11
N GLY A 37 12.99 -10.60 -20.50
CA GLY A 37 13.99 -11.42 -21.20
C GLY A 37 15.25 -11.71 -20.39
N PRO A 38 16.14 -12.60 -20.87
CA PRO A 38 17.32 -13.08 -20.14
C PRO A 38 18.29 -11.99 -19.70
N GLN A 39 18.34 -10.86 -20.42
CA GLN A 39 19.22 -9.73 -20.10
C GLN A 39 18.56 -8.63 -19.29
N SER A 40 17.25 -8.72 -19.02
CA SER A 40 16.49 -7.64 -18.38
C SER A 40 16.92 -7.35 -16.93
N GLY A 41 17.53 -8.31 -16.24
CA GLY A 41 18.06 -8.15 -14.88
C GLY A 41 19.44 -7.47 -14.81
N ARG A 42 20.06 -7.15 -15.95
CA ARG A 42 21.32 -6.39 -16.03
C ARG A 42 21.11 -4.90 -16.32
N LEU A 43 19.88 -4.53 -16.69
CA LEU A 43 19.53 -3.13 -16.85
C LEU A 43 19.43 -2.49 -15.47
N GLU A 44 19.92 -1.26 -15.38
CA GLU A 44 19.83 -0.44 -14.18
C GLU A 44 18.95 0.75 -14.48
N PHE A 45 18.07 1.06 -13.53
CA PHE A 45 17.24 2.25 -13.56
C PHE A 45 17.37 2.95 -12.22
N LEU A 46 17.81 4.22 -12.23
CA LEU A 46 18.17 4.96 -11.02
C LEU A 46 19.20 4.22 -10.15
N SER A 47 20.19 3.59 -10.79
CA SER A 47 21.24 2.79 -10.13
C SER A 47 20.74 1.57 -9.36
N LEU A 48 19.49 1.15 -9.60
CA LEU A 48 18.90 -0.06 -9.03
C LEU A 48 18.61 -1.06 -10.15
N ARG A 49 18.88 -2.33 -9.89
CA ARG A 49 18.56 -3.42 -10.80
C ARG A 49 17.08 -3.78 -10.67
N LYS A 50 16.59 -4.54 -11.65
CA LYS A 50 15.20 -5.04 -11.65
C LYS A 50 14.81 -5.76 -10.36
N ASP A 51 15.74 -6.56 -9.82
CA ASP A 51 15.50 -7.33 -8.60
C ASP A 51 15.39 -6.41 -7.37
N ASP A 52 16.19 -5.34 -7.30
CA ASP A 52 16.10 -4.35 -6.22
C ASP A 52 14.75 -3.62 -6.26
N TRP A 53 14.28 -3.23 -7.45
CA TRP A 53 12.96 -2.63 -7.63
C TRP A 53 11.83 -3.59 -7.22
N ARG A 54 11.99 -4.88 -7.51
CA ARG A 54 11.05 -5.92 -7.13
C ARG A 54 10.99 -6.10 -5.62
N ASP A 55 12.15 -6.14 -4.97
CA ASP A 55 12.25 -6.27 -3.51
C ASP A 55 11.66 -5.05 -2.80
N LEU A 56 11.96 -3.84 -3.28
CA LEU A 56 11.34 -2.61 -2.79
C LEU A 56 9.82 -2.65 -2.94
N HIS A 57 9.31 -3.00 -4.12
CA HIS A 57 7.87 -3.10 -4.36
C HIS A 57 7.21 -4.12 -3.40
N MET A 58 7.84 -5.28 -3.20
CA MET A 58 7.34 -6.32 -2.31
C MET A 58 7.32 -5.85 -0.84
N GLN A 59 8.41 -5.28 -0.35
CA GLN A 59 8.51 -4.80 1.04
C GLN A 59 7.48 -3.71 1.35
N ILE A 60 7.35 -2.71 0.46
CA ILE A 60 6.37 -1.63 0.61
C ILE A 60 4.94 -2.19 0.53
N SER A 61 4.67 -3.15 -0.35
CA SER A 61 3.34 -3.79 -0.48
C SER A 61 2.95 -4.59 0.76
N ILE A 62 3.89 -5.33 1.36
CA ILE A 62 3.67 -6.05 2.62
C ILE A 62 3.35 -5.05 3.73
N PHE A 63 4.14 -3.98 3.84
CA PHE A 63 3.90 -2.96 4.86
C PHE A 63 2.55 -2.26 4.67
N LEU A 64 2.19 -1.87 3.44
CA LEU A 64 0.88 -1.33 3.10
C LEU A 64 -0.26 -2.30 3.48
N THR A 65 -0.07 -3.60 3.24
CA THR A 65 -1.06 -4.63 3.62
C THR A 65 -1.29 -4.66 5.13
N ILE A 66 -0.22 -4.59 5.93
CA ILE A 66 -0.33 -4.53 7.40
C ILE A 66 -1.10 -3.28 7.82
N VAL A 67 -0.77 -2.12 7.26
CA VAL A 67 -1.47 -0.85 7.58
C VAL A 67 -2.95 -0.91 7.19
N LEU A 68 -3.27 -1.51 6.04
CA LEU A 68 -4.65 -1.74 5.60
C LEU A 68 -5.43 -2.62 6.60
N ILE A 69 -4.82 -3.69 7.11
CA ILE A 69 -5.44 -4.54 8.13
C ILE A 69 -5.73 -3.73 9.40
N VAL A 70 -4.76 -2.95 9.89
CA VAL A 70 -4.94 -2.07 11.05
C VAL A 70 -6.08 -1.08 10.81
N HIS A 71 -6.12 -0.47 9.61
CA HIS A 71 -7.20 0.44 9.24
C HIS A 71 -8.58 -0.23 9.27
N LEU A 72 -8.70 -1.46 8.78
CA LEU A 72 -9.97 -2.22 8.83
C LEU A 72 -10.38 -2.56 10.27
N LEU A 73 -9.42 -2.91 11.14
CA LEU A 73 -9.68 -3.22 12.55
C LEU A 73 -10.17 -1.99 13.34
N GLU A 74 -9.59 -0.82 13.06
CA GLU A 74 -10.05 0.45 13.62
C GLU A 74 -11.45 0.83 13.13
N ASN A 75 -11.76 0.56 11.86
CA ASN A 75 -13.05 0.89 11.25
C ASN A 75 -14.05 -0.29 11.27
N ARG A 76 -13.81 -1.33 12.08
CA ARG A 76 -14.56 -2.60 12.08
C ARG A 76 -16.07 -2.46 12.22
N TYR A 77 -16.55 -1.46 12.98
CA TYR A 77 -17.99 -1.23 13.13
C TYR A 77 -18.62 -0.72 11.84
N CYS A 78 -17.96 0.20 11.14
CA CYS A 78 -18.40 0.69 9.83
C CYS A 78 -18.41 -0.45 8.80
N VAL A 79 -17.36 -1.29 8.80
CA VAL A 79 -17.28 -2.46 7.91
C VAL A 79 -18.42 -3.43 8.20
N LYS A 80 -18.67 -3.75 9.48
CA LYS A 80 -19.76 -4.66 9.88
C LYS A 80 -21.14 -4.13 9.45
N THR A 81 -21.39 -2.84 9.61
CA THR A 81 -22.62 -2.21 9.13
C THR A 81 -22.73 -2.28 7.62
N TYR A 82 -21.66 -1.92 6.89
CA TYR A 82 -21.65 -1.97 5.43
C TYR A 82 -21.92 -3.37 4.89
N VAL A 83 -21.28 -4.40 5.46
CA VAL A 83 -21.51 -5.80 5.08
C VAL A 83 -22.96 -6.22 5.35
N LYS A 84 -23.51 -5.90 6.53
CA LYS A 84 -24.92 -6.20 6.85
C LYS A 84 -25.90 -5.54 5.89
N THR A 85 -25.66 -4.28 5.54
CA THR A 85 -26.54 -3.51 4.65
C THR A 85 -26.42 -3.97 3.19
N THR A 86 -25.22 -4.36 2.74
CA THR A 86 -24.97 -4.72 1.33
C THR A 86 -25.31 -6.18 1.03
N LEU A 87 -24.99 -7.10 1.95
CA LEU A 87 -25.19 -8.54 1.73
C LEU A 87 -26.51 -9.08 2.28
N GLY A 88 -27.33 -8.24 2.94
CA GLY A 88 -28.58 -8.69 3.57
C GLY A 88 -28.29 -9.75 4.62
N GLY A 89 -27.66 -9.33 5.72
CA GLY A 89 -27.26 -10.23 6.80
C GLY A 89 -28.41 -11.02 7.42
#